data_AF-A0A1Y4EKC5-F1
#
_entry.id   AF-A0A1Y4EKC5-F1
#
_cell.length_a   1.000
_cell.length_b   1.000
_cell.length_c   1.000
_cell.angle_alpha   90.00
_cell.angle_beta   90.00
_cell.angle_gamma   90.00
#
_symmetry.space_group_name_H-M   'P 1'
#
loop_
_entity.id
_entity.type
_entity.pdbx_description
1 polymer ?
#
loop_
_entity_poly.entity_id
_entity_poly.type
_entity_poly.pdbx_seq_one_letter_code
_entity_poly.pdbx_strand_id
1 'polypeptide(L)'
;MKKIIVIALILMNVVSVNASSNIPKYKIVANSNSEKDIKKMYKIKNDLINDYRNWAKGVNDIDQVLADHQNDYDASYYNGEYKIILGKGKGKTLTGELKVSYCTSSKEIKKKSFFAELFS
;
A
#
# COMPACT_ATOMS: atom_id res chain seq x y z
N MET A 1 -36.13 -19.30 -20.26
CA MET A 1 -34.66 -19.48 -20.33
C MET A 1 -33.91 -18.23 -20.81
N LYS A 2 -34.39 -17.45 -21.78
CA LYS A 2 -33.70 -16.22 -22.23
C LYS A 2 -33.59 -15.10 -21.17
N LYS A 3 -34.59 -14.93 -20.28
CA LYS A 3 -34.61 -13.86 -19.26
C LYS A 3 -33.59 -14.05 -18.12
N ILE A 4 -33.21 -15.30 -17.82
CA ILE A 4 -32.24 -15.61 -16.76
C ILE A 4 -30.81 -15.31 -17.22
N ILE A 5 -30.51 -15.52 -18.50
CA ILE A 5 -29.21 -15.25 -19.12
C ILE A 5 -28.89 -13.74 -19.10
N VAL A 6 -29.91 -12.89 -19.30
CA VAL A 6 -29.75 -11.42 -19.27
C VAL A 6 -29.38 -10.94 -17.86
N ILE A 7 -29.97 -11.53 -16.81
CA ILE A 7 -29.66 -11.17 -15.41
C ILE A 7 -28.24 -11.60 -15.03
N ALA A 8 -27.78 -12.77 -15.50
CA ALA A 8 -26.41 -13.24 -15.28
C ALA A 8 -25.37 -12.36 -15.99
N LEU A 9 -25.65 -11.89 -17.21
CA LEU A 9 -24.80 -10.96 -17.95
C LEU A 9 -24.69 -9.58 -17.29
N ILE A 10 -25.76 -9.10 -16.66
CA ILE A 10 -25.74 -7.83 -15.91
C ILE A 10 -24.88 -7.96 -14.65
N LEU A 11 -24.92 -9.10 -13.95
CA LEU A 11 -24.10 -9.37 -12.76
C LEU A 11 -22.60 -9.44 -13.06
N MET A 12 -22.21 -9.87 -14.27
CA MET A 12 -20.80 -9.87 -14.70
C MET A 12 -20.24 -8.47 -14.96
N ASN A 13 -21.09 -7.44 -15.13
CA ASN A 13 -20.67 -6.05 -15.37
C ASN A 13 -20.59 -5.20 -14.09
N VAL A 14 -20.91 -5.75 -12.91
CA VAL A 14 -20.92 -4.97 -11.64
C VAL A 14 -19.73 -5.28 -10.72
N VAL A 15 -18.79 -6.13 -11.13
CA VAL A 15 -17.46 -6.14 -10.53
C VAL A 15 -16.62 -5.06 -11.20
N SER A 16 -17.01 -3.80 -11.01
CA SER A 16 -16.02 -2.74 -11.04
C SER A 16 -15.06 -3.04 -9.89
N VAL A 17 -13.95 -3.71 -10.23
CA VAL A 17 -12.78 -3.67 -9.37
C VAL A 17 -12.39 -2.21 -9.38
N ASN A 18 -12.86 -1.47 -8.37
CA ASN A 18 -12.28 -0.18 -8.09
C ASN A 18 -10.82 -0.50 -7.81
N ALA A 19 -9.96 -0.31 -8.80
CA ALA A 19 -8.56 0.01 -8.60
C ALA A 19 -8.56 1.34 -7.86
N SER A 20 -8.94 1.29 -6.59
CA SER A 20 -8.73 2.38 -5.68
C SER A 20 -7.24 2.61 -5.80
N SER A 21 -6.87 3.84 -6.12
CA SER A 21 -5.51 4.35 -6.11
C SER A 21 -4.93 4.36 -4.68
N ASN A 22 -5.18 3.28 -3.94
CA ASN A 22 -4.78 3.05 -2.58
C ASN A 22 -3.31 2.72 -2.63
N ILE A 23 -2.53 3.69 -2.19
CA ILE A 23 -1.14 3.52 -1.85
C ILE A 23 -1.04 2.24 -0.99
N PRO A 24 -0.26 1.23 -1.42
CA PRO A 24 -0.16 -0.02 -0.69
C PRO A 24 0.34 0.24 0.73
N LYS A 25 -0.04 -0.62 1.66
CA LYS A 25 0.30 -0.52 3.08
C LYS A 25 1.11 -1.71 3.50
N TYR A 26 2.07 -1.50 4.39
CA TYR A 26 2.74 -2.59 5.08
C TYR A 26 2.09 -2.84 6.43
N LYS A 27 2.14 -4.09 6.88
CA LYS A 27 1.79 -4.52 8.23
C LYS A 27 2.81 -5.51 8.75
N ILE A 28 3.55 -5.14 9.78
CA ILE A 28 4.57 -6.00 10.39
C ILE A 28 4.13 -6.34 11.79
N VAL A 29 4.04 -7.64 12.10
CA VAL A 29 3.70 -8.13 13.44
C VAL A 29 4.96 -8.70 14.07
N ALA A 30 5.42 -8.10 15.18
CA ALA A 30 6.59 -8.59 15.90
C ALA A 30 6.35 -9.97 16.53
N ASN A 31 7.42 -10.71 16.78
CA ASN A 31 7.34 -12.02 17.42
C ASN A 31 6.86 -11.93 18.88
N SER A 32 7.33 -10.94 19.62
CA SER A 32 6.93 -10.60 20.99
C SER A 32 7.02 -9.09 21.24
N ASN A 33 6.67 -8.67 22.45
CA ASN A 33 6.82 -7.27 22.91
C ASN A 33 8.19 -6.97 23.51
N SER A 34 9.16 -7.89 23.39
CA SER A 34 10.53 -7.64 23.84
C SER A 34 11.18 -6.52 23.04
N GLU A 35 12.08 -5.76 23.66
CA GLU A 35 12.81 -4.68 23.00
C GLU A 35 13.57 -5.18 21.76
N LYS A 36 14.18 -6.38 21.85
CA LYS A 36 14.88 -7.02 20.73
C LYS A 36 13.95 -7.24 19.52
N ASP A 37 12.76 -7.79 19.76
CA ASP A 37 11.81 -8.08 18.68
C ASP A 37 11.20 -6.79 18.10
N ILE A 38 10.98 -5.76 18.94
CA ILE A 38 10.53 -4.45 18.48
C ILE A 38 11.61 -3.78 17.62
N LYS A 39 12.88 -3.80 18.04
CA LYS A 39 14.01 -3.28 17.24
C LYS A 39 14.13 -4.00 15.90
N LYS A 40 13.98 -5.34 15.89
CA LYS A 40 13.97 -6.14 14.65
C LYS A 40 12.83 -5.72 13.72
N MET A 41 11.61 -5.53 14.24
CA MET A 41 10.47 -5.04 13.48
C MET A 41 10.75 -3.69 12.81
N TYR A 42 11.36 -2.74 13.53
CA TYR A 42 11.72 -1.44 12.94
C TYR A 42 12.83 -1.53 11.90
N LYS A 43 13.81 -2.43 12.08
CA LYS A 43 14.84 -2.70 11.07
C LYS A 43 14.20 -3.21 9.77
N ILE A 44 13.37 -4.24 9.86
CA ILE A 44 12.65 -4.82 8.71
C ILE A 44 11.78 -3.78 8.02
N LYS A 45 11.09 -2.91 8.77
CA LYS A 45 10.34 -1.80 8.19
C LYS A 45 11.23 -0.89 7.34
N ASN A 46 12.39 -0.50 7.85
CA ASN A 46 13.29 0.41 7.13
C ASN A 46 13.85 -0.25 5.86
N ASP A 47 14.24 -1.52 5.97
CA ASP A 47 14.73 -2.32 4.85
C ASP A 47 13.63 -2.44 3.77
N LEU A 48 12.39 -2.80 4.15
CA LEU A 48 11.25 -2.90 3.24
C LEU A 48 10.96 -1.58 2.52
N ILE A 49 10.98 -0.45 3.23
CA ILE A 49 10.75 0.88 2.62
C ILE A 49 11.84 1.20 1.60
N ASN A 50 13.08 0.84 1.88
CA ASN A 50 14.20 1.09 0.98
C ASN A 50 14.11 0.21 -0.27
N ASP A 51 13.83 -1.07 -0.10
CA ASP A 51 13.72 -2.02 -1.20
C ASP A 51 12.52 -1.70 -2.07
N TYR A 52 11.36 -1.39 -1.46
CA TYR A 52 10.17 -0.97 -2.20
C TYR A 52 10.42 0.23 -3.10
N ARG A 53 11.23 1.21 -2.68
CA ARG A 53 11.60 2.35 -3.55
C ARG A 53 12.35 1.92 -4.79
N ASN A 54 13.17 0.87 -4.71
CA ASN A 54 13.88 0.32 -5.85
C ASN A 54 12.96 -0.53 -6.72
N TRP A 55 12.14 -1.38 -6.11
CA TRP A 55 11.21 -2.26 -6.82
C TRP A 55 10.15 -1.49 -7.60
N ALA A 56 9.57 -0.44 -7.00
CA ALA A 56 8.52 0.36 -7.61
C ALA A 56 9.05 1.42 -8.61
N LYS A 57 10.37 1.52 -8.81
CA LYS A 57 10.97 2.54 -9.68
C LYS A 57 10.71 2.20 -11.15
N GLY A 58 9.91 3.04 -11.81
CA GLY A 58 9.63 2.89 -13.24
C GLY A 58 8.68 1.74 -13.58
N VAL A 59 7.96 1.22 -12.57
CA VAL A 59 6.97 0.16 -12.75
C VAL A 59 5.56 0.74 -12.78
N ASN A 60 4.72 0.21 -13.67
CA ASN A 60 3.33 0.64 -13.84
C ASN A 60 2.36 -0.13 -12.94
N ASP A 61 2.65 -1.40 -12.64
CA ASP A 61 1.82 -2.26 -11.79
C ASP A 61 2.53 -2.52 -10.45
N ILE A 62 2.15 -1.76 -9.43
CA ILE A 62 2.72 -1.86 -8.09
C ILE A 62 2.26 -3.12 -7.36
N ASP A 63 1.05 -3.59 -7.66
CA ASP A 63 0.50 -4.79 -7.03
C ASP A 63 1.28 -6.03 -7.47
N GLN A 64 1.63 -6.11 -8.76
CA GLN A 64 2.49 -7.17 -9.28
C GLN A 64 3.88 -7.14 -8.64
N VAL A 65 4.50 -5.95 -8.51
CA VAL A 65 5.81 -5.81 -7.86
C VAL A 65 5.80 -6.34 -6.44
N LEU A 66 4.78 -5.98 -5.66
CA LEU A 66 4.67 -6.46 -4.29
C LEU A 66 4.39 -7.97 -4.22
N ALA A 67 3.62 -8.51 -5.16
CA ALA A 67 3.40 -9.96 -5.26
C ALA A 67 4.71 -10.72 -5.57
N ASP A 68 5.50 -10.23 -6.53
CA ASP A 68 6.75 -10.87 -6.97
C ASP A 68 7.81 -10.91 -5.85
N HIS A 69 7.79 -9.93 -4.96
CA HIS A 69 8.74 -9.79 -3.85
C HIS A 69 8.23 -10.33 -2.50
N GLN A 70 7.15 -11.10 -2.46
CA GLN A 70 6.64 -11.69 -1.20
C GLN A 70 7.67 -12.58 -0.48
N ASN A 71 8.47 -13.34 -1.25
CA ASN A 71 9.43 -14.28 -0.70
C ASN A 71 10.62 -13.60 0.00
N ASP A 72 10.94 -12.35 -0.35
CA ASP A 72 12.08 -11.60 0.21
C ASP A 72 11.90 -11.33 1.71
N TYR A 73 10.64 -11.30 2.18
CA TYR A 73 10.28 -10.96 3.56
C TYR A 73 9.41 -12.02 4.26
N ASP A 74 9.18 -13.20 3.63
CA ASP A 74 8.18 -14.17 4.09
C ASP A 74 6.81 -13.49 4.32
N ALA A 75 6.38 -12.76 3.31
CA ALA A 75 5.22 -11.88 3.36
C ALA A 75 4.01 -12.45 2.61
N SER A 76 2.82 -12.04 3.04
CA SER A 76 1.58 -12.21 2.28
C SER A 76 1.13 -10.88 1.70
N TYR A 77 0.86 -10.82 0.40
CA TYR A 77 0.26 -9.66 -0.24
C TYR A 77 -1.21 -9.92 -0.60
N TYR A 78 -2.11 -9.08 -0.11
CA TYR A 78 -3.53 -9.16 -0.46
C TYR A 78 -4.19 -7.79 -0.38
N ASN A 79 -4.87 -7.40 -1.47
CA ASN A 79 -5.71 -6.20 -1.53
C ASN A 79 -4.99 -4.93 -1.03
N GLY A 80 -3.76 -4.69 -1.49
CA GLY A 80 -2.98 -3.52 -1.10
C GLY A 80 -2.28 -3.62 0.25
N GLU A 81 -2.39 -4.73 1.00
CA GLU A 81 -1.68 -4.93 2.28
C GLU A 81 -0.56 -5.96 2.13
N TYR A 82 0.69 -5.51 2.33
CA TYR A 82 1.90 -6.33 2.39
C TYR A 82 2.22 -6.67 3.85
N LYS A 83 1.90 -7.90 4.24
CA LYS A 83 1.92 -8.34 5.65
C LYS A 83 3.09 -9.27 5.93
N ILE A 84 3.87 -8.92 6.94
CA ILE A 84 5.01 -9.69 7.45
C ILE A 84 4.72 -10.12 8.88
N ILE A 85 4.86 -11.41 9.18
CA ILE A 85 4.69 -11.96 10.53
C ILE A 85 6.04 -12.48 11.03
N LEU A 86 6.60 -11.85 12.05
CA LEU A 86 7.86 -12.30 12.64
C LEU A 86 7.59 -13.41 13.65
N GLY A 87 8.19 -14.59 13.44
CA GLY A 87 8.07 -15.72 14.36
C GLY A 87 6.60 -16.10 14.62
N LYS A 88 6.14 -16.05 15.88
CA LYS A 88 4.75 -16.39 16.25
C LYS A 88 3.77 -15.22 16.12
N GLY A 89 4.22 -14.00 15.79
CA GLY A 89 3.34 -12.85 15.62
C GLY A 89 2.56 -12.43 16.87
N LYS A 90 3.12 -12.59 18.07
CA LYS A 90 2.45 -12.27 19.35
C LYS A 90 2.82 -10.88 19.91
N GLY A 91 3.59 -10.11 19.16
CA GLY A 91 4.09 -8.81 19.56
C GLY A 91 3.27 -7.65 19.01
N LYS A 92 3.86 -6.45 19.11
CA LYS A 92 3.28 -5.23 18.57
C LYS A 92 3.11 -5.33 17.05
N THR A 93 2.10 -4.61 16.56
CA THR A 93 1.85 -4.44 15.14
C THR A 93 2.29 -3.04 14.72
N LEU A 94 2.96 -2.94 13.59
CA LEU A 94 3.37 -1.69 12.96
C LEU A 94 2.80 -1.63 11.54
N THR A 95 2.08 -0.55 11.25
CA THR A 95 1.44 -0.33 9.94
C THR A 95 1.82 1.02 9.37
N GLY A 96 1.86 1.12 8.05
CA GLY A 96 2.06 2.39 7.36
C GLY A 96 1.94 2.24 5.85
N GLU A 97 2.02 3.36 5.14
CA GLU A 97 1.94 3.39 3.68
C GLU A 97 3.32 3.14 3.06
N LEU A 98 3.34 2.39 1.96
CA LEU A 98 4.50 2.16 1.09
C LEU A 98 4.50 3.23 -0.01
N LYS A 99 5.27 4.30 0.24
CA LYS A 99 5.44 5.43 -0.69
C LYS A 99 6.84 5.45 -1.27
N VAL A 100 6.94 5.56 -2.59
CA VAL A 100 8.22 5.78 -3.30
C VAL A 100 8.80 7.16 -3.00
N SER A 101 7.94 8.16 -2.80
CA SER A 101 8.35 9.47 -2.29
C SER A 101 7.23 10.12 -1.48
N TYR A 102 7.59 10.94 -0.50
CA TYR A 102 6.66 11.82 0.22
C TYR A 102 6.53 13.19 -0.48
N CYS A 103 7.29 13.42 -1.55
CA CYS A 103 7.38 14.70 -2.25
C CYS A 103 6.55 14.76 -3.54
N THR A 104 5.53 13.92 -3.71
CA THR A 104 4.54 14.09 -4.78
C THR A 104 3.38 14.96 -4.29
N SER A 105 3.69 16.21 -3.94
CA SER A 105 2.71 17.29 -3.99
C SER A 105 2.72 17.87 -5.40
N SER A 106 2.22 17.12 -6.39
CA SER A 106 1.82 17.67 -7.69
C SER A 106 0.44 18.34 -7.64
N LYS A 107 -0.17 18.45 -6.44
CA LYS A 107 -1.17 19.51 -6.24
C LYS A 107 -0.41 20.82 -6.37
N GLU A 108 -0.59 21.50 -7.49
CA GLU A 108 -0.25 22.92 -7.60
C GLU A 108 -0.73 23.60 -6.33
N ILE A 109 0.22 24.08 -5.53
CA ILE A 109 -0.10 25.00 -4.44
C ILE A 109 -0.64 26.22 -5.15
N LYS A 110 -1.97 26.32 -5.27
CA LYS A 110 -2.62 27.54 -5.75
C LYS A 110 -2.14 28.64 -4.81
N LYS A 111 -1.21 29.47 -5.28
CA LYS A 111 -0.86 30.69 -4.58
C LYS A 111 -2.16 31.46 -4.43
N LYS A 112 -2.66 31.61 -3.20
CA LYS A 112 -3.64 32.67 -2.92
C LYS A 112 -2.92 33.96 -3.29
N SER A 113 -3.26 34.51 -4.45
CA SER A 113 -2.72 35.80 -4.88
C SER A 113 -3.31 36.84 -3.94
N PHE A 114 -2.46 37.42 -3.08
CA PHE A 114 -2.84 38.51 -2.19
C PHE A 114 -3.48 39.70 -2.96
N PHE A 115 -3.10 39.88 -4.23
CA PHE A 115 -3.70 40.89 -5.11
C PHE A 115 -5.15 40.62 -5.50
N ALA A 116 -5.63 39.37 -5.47
CA ALA A 116 -7.02 39.04 -5.77
C ALA A 116 -7.97 39.37 -4.60
N GLU A 117 -7.48 39.39 -3.37
CA GLU A 117 -8.25 39.83 -2.19
C GLU A 117 -8.26 41.37 -2.06
N LEU A 118 -7.39 42.10 -2.76
CA LEU A 118 -7.27 43.56 -2.65
C LEU A 118 -8.25 44.34 -3.54
N PHE A 119 -8.91 43.67 -4.49
CA PHE A 119 -9.89 44.26 -5.42
C PHE A 119 -11.24 43.51 -5.43
N SER A 120 -11.52 42.71 -4.39
CA SER A 120 -12.83 42.10 -4.16
C SER A 120 -13.70 42.95 -3.24
#